data_AF-A0A5N9D3N5-F1
#
_entry.id   AF-A0A5N9D3N5-F1
#
_cell.length_a   1.000
_cell.length_b   1.000
_cell.length_c   1.000
_cell.angle_alpha   90.00
_cell.angle_beta   90.00
_cell.angle_gamma   90.00
#
_symmetry.space_group_name_H-M   'P 1'
#
loop_
_entity.id
_entity.type
_entity.pdbx_description
1 polymer ?
#
loop_
_entity_poly.entity_id
_entity_poly.type
_entity_poly.pdbx_seq_one_letter_code
_entity_poly.pdbx_strand_id
1 'polypeptide(L)'
;MPTLTSRKREILKFIVSEHVETASPVASSTVARSTNLRASPATIRNEMVALEEDGYIHRPHVSAGGVPLDRGYRQFVSSLDPDVELDPVSAALVDKEFGTVQGYVEEWMDSAAALLAGLLSTLAFTTIPRTAPAPVKSVELLQLQEMLVMVIVVLQEASVYKQLIRLDTSVTNSQIEHARNRLSEAIVGVPANSLAARAGRVGAGLERRFFDSAVAAWMALRRGIQLDYVFCNLGGNAYERMVVEVTKVLADRWSYG
;
A
#
# COMPACT_ATOMS: atom_id res chain seq x y z
N MET A 1 -1.62 13.96 25.27
CA MET A 1 -0.89 15.07 24.61
C MET A 1 -1.34 16.39 25.25
N PRO A 2 -0.45 17.38 25.44
CA PRO A 2 -0.88 18.69 25.94
C PRO A 2 -1.94 19.26 25.01
N THR A 3 -3.08 19.62 25.58
CA THR A 3 -4.22 20.15 24.83
C THR A 3 -3.91 21.59 24.40
N LEU A 4 -3.72 21.80 23.10
CA LEU A 4 -3.59 23.15 22.54
C LEU A 4 -4.85 23.96 22.85
N THR A 5 -4.66 25.22 23.22
CA THR A 5 -5.76 26.19 23.29
C THR A 5 -6.37 26.38 21.89
N SER A 6 -7.63 26.78 21.81
CA SER A 6 -8.31 26.99 20.52
C SER A 6 -7.52 27.93 19.61
N ARG A 7 -6.96 29.01 20.17
CA ARG A 7 -6.12 29.97 19.44
C ARG A 7 -4.83 29.35 18.91
N LYS A 8 -4.07 28.63 19.75
CA LYS A 8 -2.86 27.92 19.30
C LYS A 8 -3.17 26.93 18.18
N ARG A 9 -4.31 26.24 18.27
CA ARG A 9 -4.76 25.30 17.23
C ARG A 9 -5.06 26.02 15.92
N GLU A 10 -5.76 27.14 15.96
CA GLU A 10 -6.05 27.95 14.76
C GLU A 10 -4.79 28.56 14.14
N ILE A 11 -3.85 29.05 14.97
CA ILE A 11 -2.54 29.55 14.52
C ILE A 11 -1.75 28.43 13.85
N LEU A 12 -1.66 27.26 14.48
CA LEU A 12 -0.97 26.10 13.90
C LEU A 12 -1.63 25.67 12.59
N LYS A 13 -2.98 25.65 12.54
CA LYS A 13 -3.74 25.31 11.34
C LYS A 13 -3.38 26.27 10.19
N PHE A 14 -3.39 27.57 10.46
CA PHE A 14 -3.02 28.58 9.47
C PHE A 14 -1.57 28.41 9.01
N ILE A 15 -0.61 28.23 9.93
CA ILE A 15 0.80 28.04 9.59
C ILE A 15 0.99 26.82 8.71
N VAL A 16 0.35 25.69 9.03
CA VAL A 16 0.45 24.46 8.22
C VAL A 16 -0.17 24.68 6.85
N SER A 17 -1.38 25.23 6.74
CA SER A 17 -2.04 25.50 5.47
C SER A 17 -1.21 26.42 4.55
N GLU A 18 -0.79 27.58 5.06
CA GLU A 18 0.02 28.54 4.30
C GLU A 18 1.37 27.93 3.88
N HIS A 19 1.99 27.14 4.75
CA HIS A 19 3.27 26.51 4.43
C HIS A 19 3.14 25.41 3.37
N VAL A 20 2.05 24.65 3.37
CA VAL A 20 1.76 23.64 2.32
C VAL A 20 1.58 24.31 0.96
N GLU A 21 0.95 25.48 0.92
CA GLU A 21 0.73 26.21 -0.33
C GLU A 21 1.99 26.93 -0.84
N THR A 22 2.78 27.53 0.05
CA THR A 22 3.88 28.44 -0.33
C THR A 22 5.28 27.85 -0.18
N ALA A 23 5.42 26.70 0.49
CA ALA A 23 6.69 26.10 0.89
C ALA A 23 7.64 27.07 1.63
N SER A 24 7.10 28.12 2.26
CA SER A 24 7.87 29.23 2.83
C SER A 24 7.58 29.40 4.34
N PRO A 25 8.54 29.87 5.16
CA PRO A 25 8.30 30.13 6.57
C PRO A 25 7.18 31.18 6.78
N VAL A 26 6.21 30.88 7.65
CA VAL A 26 5.01 31.70 7.82
C VAL A 26 5.19 32.75 8.91
N ALA A 27 5.23 34.03 8.54
CA ALA A 27 5.45 35.12 9.48
C ALA A 27 4.23 35.39 10.39
N SER A 28 4.46 35.84 11.63
CA SER A 28 3.38 36.19 12.57
C SER A 28 2.48 37.31 12.04
N SER A 29 3.00 38.21 11.20
CA SER A 29 2.21 39.24 10.52
C SER A 29 1.28 38.67 9.45
N THR A 30 1.67 37.59 8.77
CA THR A 30 0.81 36.87 7.82
C THR A 30 -0.33 36.17 8.56
N VAL A 31 -0.03 35.47 9.66
CA VAL A 31 -1.03 34.85 10.52
C VAL A 31 -2.00 35.90 11.11
N ALA A 32 -1.48 37.04 11.57
CA ALA A 32 -2.30 38.11 12.15
C ALA A 32 -3.25 38.78 11.14
N ARG A 33 -2.97 38.68 9.82
CA ARG A 33 -3.88 39.14 8.77
C ARG A 33 -5.07 38.19 8.55
N SER A 34 -5.03 36.98 9.11
CA SER A 34 -6.20 36.10 9.13
C SER A 34 -7.32 36.72 9.94
N THR A 35 -8.48 36.92 9.31
CA THR A 35 -9.67 37.54 9.91
C THR A 35 -10.23 36.76 11.11
N ASN A 36 -9.89 35.48 11.24
CA ASN A 36 -10.45 34.60 12.26
C ASN A 36 -9.76 34.71 13.63
N LEU A 37 -8.50 35.16 13.71
CA LEU A 37 -7.68 35.03 14.91
C LEU A 37 -7.75 36.21 15.91
N ARG A 38 -8.38 37.34 15.55
CA ARG A 38 -8.59 38.55 16.38
C ARG A 38 -7.45 38.87 17.37
N ALA A 39 -6.21 38.83 16.90
CA ALA A 39 -5.03 39.00 17.76
C ALA A 39 -3.95 39.85 17.08
N SER A 40 -3.20 40.62 17.88
CA SER A 40 -2.10 41.45 17.36
C SER A 40 -0.91 40.60 16.89
N PRO A 41 -0.06 41.10 15.96
CA PRO A 41 1.16 40.39 15.56
C PRO A 41 2.10 40.03 16.72
N ALA A 42 2.12 40.83 17.80
CA ALA A 42 2.90 40.56 19.00
C ALA A 42 2.32 39.36 19.78
N THR A 43 1.00 39.30 19.94
CA THR A 43 0.30 38.16 20.55
C THR A 43 0.56 36.88 19.76
N ILE A 44 0.41 36.93 18.44
CA ILE A 44 0.68 35.78 17.57
C ILE A 44 2.14 35.32 17.68
N ARG A 45 3.09 36.26 17.72
CA ARG A 45 4.51 35.92 17.90
C ARG A 45 4.77 35.15 19.20
N ASN A 46 4.12 35.53 20.30
CA ASN A 46 4.24 34.82 21.57
C ASN A 46 3.62 33.42 21.50
N GLU A 47 2.47 33.27 20.85
CA GLU A 47 1.85 31.95 20.64
C GLU A 47 2.71 31.05 19.74
N MET A 48 3.37 31.62 18.73
CA MET A 48 4.34 30.90 17.89
C MET A 48 5.58 30.45 18.66
N VAL A 49 6.09 31.26 19.59
CA VAL A 49 7.18 30.83 20.50
C VAL A 49 6.73 29.64 21.33
N ALA A 50 5.52 29.68 21.89
CA ALA A 50 4.99 28.55 22.65
C ALA A 50 4.76 27.30 21.78
N LEU A 51 4.30 27.46 20.52
CA LEU A 51 4.18 26.34 19.58
C LEU A 51 5.54 25.73 19.20
N GLU A 52 6.60 26.54 19.18
CA GLU A 52 7.98 26.10 18.96
C GLU A 52 8.52 25.32 20.16
N GLU A 53 8.34 25.84 21.38
CA GLU A 53 8.68 25.15 22.63
C GLU A 53 7.92 23.82 22.78
N ASP A 54 6.65 23.80 22.35
CA ASP A 54 5.80 22.60 22.34
C ASP A 54 6.17 21.60 21.21
N GLY A 55 7.09 21.97 20.30
CA GLY A 55 7.62 21.13 19.22
C GLY A 55 6.69 20.96 18.02
N TYR A 56 5.72 21.87 17.82
CA TYR A 56 4.81 21.84 16.67
C TYR A 56 5.37 22.56 15.44
N ILE A 57 6.18 23.59 15.66
CA ILE A 57 6.87 24.35 14.62
C ILE A 57 8.34 24.55 15.00
N HIS A 58 9.17 24.95 14.05
CA HIS A 58 10.50 25.50 14.33
C HIS A 58 10.66 26.83 13.59
N ARG A 59 11.54 27.70 14.09
CA ARG A 59 11.83 29.00 13.50
C ARG A 59 13.33 29.09 13.23
N PRO A 60 13.76 29.10 11.95
CA PRO A 60 15.19 29.14 11.60
C PRO A 60 15.96 30.30 12.27
N HIS A 61 15.27 31.42 12.47
CA HIS A 61 15.72 32.56 13.26
C HIS A 61 14.57 33.11 14.10
N VAL A 62 14.89 33.84 15.18
CA VAL A 62 13.89 34.47 16.07
C VAL A 62 13.05 35.54 15.37
N SER A 63 13.47 36.03 14.20
CA SER A 63 12.70 36.90 13.30
C SER A 63 12.01 36.14 12.16
N ALA A 64 12.38 34.89 11.91
CA ALA A 64 11.81 34.07 10.85
C ALA A 64 10.38 33.61 11.19
N GLY A 65 9.63 33.29 10.14
CA GLY A 65 8.33 32.64 10.24
C GLY A 65 8.42 31.24 10.85
N GLY A 66 7.26 30.69 11.18
CA GLY A 66 7.12 29.31 11.64
C GLY A 66 7.15 28.34 10.46
N VAL A 67 7.91 27.26 10.61
CA VAL A 67 7.90 26.10 9.70
C VAL A 67 7.38 24.90 10.48
N PRO A 68 6.32 24.22 10.04
CA PRO A 68 5.78 23.06 10.74
C PRO A 68 6.81 21.94 10.92
N LEU A 69 6.76 21.29 12.07
CA LEU A 69 7.44 20.01 12.31
C LEU A 69 6.46 18.84 12.12
N ASP A 70 6.95 17.60 12.13
CA ASP A 70 6.13 16.38 12.02
C ASP A 70 4.91 16.41 12.96
N ARG A 71 5.13 16.82 14.21
CA ARG A 71 4.07 16.95 15.21
C ARG A 71 3.02 18.02 14.83
N GLY A 72 3.45 19.11 14.20
CA GLY A 72 2.59 20.16 13.65
C GLY A 72 1.65 19.61 12.57
N TYR A 73 2.21 18.89 11.61
CA TYR A 73 1.44 18.22 10.56
C TYR A 73 0.46 17.18 11.11
N ARG A 74 0.89 16.34 12.05
CA ARG A 74 -0.01 15.34 12.68
C ARG A 74 -1.19 16.01 13.38
N GLN A 75 -0.93 17.07 14.13
CA GLN A 75 -1.98 17.81 14.84
C GLN A 75 -2.95 18.51 13.88
N PHE A 76 -2.45 19.01 12.75
CA PHE A 76 -3.26 19.57 11.68
C PHE A 76 -4.17 18.50 11.07
N VAL A 77 -3.63 17.34 10.67
CA VAL A 77 -4.40 16.23 10.10
C VAL A 77 -5.47 15.74 11.09
N SER A 78 -5.13 15.59 12.38
CA SER A 78 -6.12 15.22 13.41
C SER A 78 -7.20 16.27 13.68
N SER A 79 -7.05 17.49 13.14
CA SER A 79 -8.05 18.56 13.25
C SER A 79 -8.90 18.73 11.99
N LEU A 80 -8.61 17.96 10.94
CA LEU A 80 -9.46 17.90 9.75
C LEU A 80 -10.74 17.15 10.09
N ASP A 81 -11.83 17.58 9.47
CA ASP A 81 -13.13 16.93 9.60
C ASP A 81 -13.10 15.62 8.80
N PRO A 82 -13.29 14.46 9.45
CA PRO A 82 -13.25 13.17 8.77
C PRO A 82 -14.45 12.96 7.83
N ASP A 83 -15.52 13.74 7.99
CA ASP A 83 -16.77 13.59 7.25
C ASP A 83 -16.86 14.55 6.04
N VAL A 84 -15.73 15.12 5.61
CA VAL A 84 -15.67 15.95 4.41
C VAL A 84 -15.94 15.10 3.17
N GLU A 85 -17.00 15.45 2.44
CA GLU A 85 -17.30 14.85 1.15
C GLU A 85 -16.43 15.43 0.03
N LEU A 86 -16.16 14.61 -0.98
CA LEU A 86 -15.53 15.06 -2.22
C LEU A 86 -16.43 16.06 -2.93
N ASP A 87 -15.82 16.98 -3.69
CA ASP A 87 -16.62 17.83 -4.57
C ASP A 87 -17.34 16.97 -5.63
N PRO A 88 -18.51 17.40 -6.13
CA PRO A 88 -19.33 16.58 -7.02
C PRO A 88 -18.63 16.17 -8.33
N VAL A 89 -17.65 16.95 -8.79
CA VAL A 89 -16.91 16.64 -10.03
C VAL A 89 -15.93 15.51 -9.78
N SER A 90 -15.16 15.59 -8.70
CA SER A 90 -14.25 14.52 -8.28
C SER A 90 -15.01 13.23 -7.95
N ALA A 91 -16.14 13.33 -7.26
CA ALA A 91 -17.00 12.17 -6.96
C ALA A 91 -17.51 11.48 -8.24
N ALA A 92 -18.02 12.25 -9.21
CA ALA A 92 -18.49 11.70 -10.47
C ALA A 92 -17.35 11.06 -11.31
N LEU A 93 -16.13 11.59 -11.23
CA LEU A 93 -14.96 11.00 -11.88
C LEU A 93 -14.62 9.64 -11.26
N VAL A 94 -14.62 9.57 -9.92
CA VAL A 94 -14.44 8.32 -9.16
C VAL A 94 -15.49 7.28 -9.57
N ASP A 95 -16.77 7.64 -9.54
CA ASP A 95 -17.85 6.72 -9.89
C ASP A 95 -17.76 6.22 -11.34
N LYS A 96 -17.36 7.10 -12.27
CA LYS A 96 -17.19 6.73 -13.67
C LYS A 96 -16.04 5.74 -13.85
N GLU A 97 -14.87 6.02 -13.28
CA GLU A 97 -13.69 5.16 -13.43
C GLU A 97 -13.90 3.80 -12.76
N PHE A 98 -14.56 3.74 -11.60
CA PHE A 98 -14.85 2.45 -10.97
C PHE A 98 -16.05 1.72 -11.58
N GLY A 99 -16.94 2.42 -12.29
CA GLY A 99 -18.05 1.80 -13.03
C GLY A 99 -17.62 1.08 -14.32
N THR A 100 -16.45 1.42 -14.88
CA THR A 100 -15.92 0.85 -16.13
C THR A 100 -14.99 -0.35 -15.91
N VAL A 101 -14.45 -0.55 -14.72
CA VAL A 101 -13.57 -1.68 -14.40
C VAL A 101 -14.41 -2.96 -14.24
N GLN A 102 -14.32 -3.87 -15.22
CA GLN A 102 -15.01 -5.16 -15.21
C GLN A 102 -14.10 -6.37 -14.90
N GLY A 103 -12.89 -6.13 -14.39
CA GLY A 103 -11.88 -7.17 -14.17
C GLY A 103 -11.59 -7.56 -12.72
N TYR A 104 -10.50 -8.30 -12.55
CA TYR A 104 -9.96 -8.78 -11.27
C TYR A 104 -9.47 -7.63 -10.37
N VAL A 105 -9.17 -7.92 -9.10
CA VAL A 105 -8.79 -6.93 -8.06
C VAL A 105 -7.59 -6.06 -8.48
N GLU A 106 -6.70 -6.60 -9.29
CA GLU A 106 -5.51 -5.91 -9.80
C GLU A 106 -5.87 -4.68 -10.65
N GLU A 107 -6.82 -4.81 -11.58
CA GLU A 107 -7.25 -3.69 -12.44
C GLU A 107 -7.90 -2.57 -11.62
N TRP A 108 -8.60 -2.92 -10.54
CA TRP A 108 -9.15 -1.94 -9.60
C TRP A 108 -8.03 -1.16 -8.88
N MET A 109 -6.94 -1.84 -8.51
CA MET A 109 -5.81 -1.22 -7.82
C MET A 109 -5.04 -0.26 -8.72
N ASP A 110 -4.86 -0.60 -10.01
CA ASP A 110 -4.18 0.26 -10.98
C ASP A 110 -5.01 1.52 -11.28
N SER A 111 -6.31 1.34 -11.53
CA SER A 111 -7.23 2.47 -11.73
C SER A 111 -7.30 3.38 -10.51
N ALA A 112 -7.35 2.81 -9.29
CA ALA A 112 -7.33 3.59 -8.06
C ALA A 112 -6.04 4.41 -7.91
N ALA A 113 -4.88 3.81 -8.19
CA ALA A 113 -3.60 4.52 -8.15
C ALA A 113 -3.56 5.66 -9.17
N ALA A 114 -3.94 5.39 -10.43
CA ALA A 114 -3.96 6.39 -11.49
C ALA A 114 -4.92 7.56 -11.18
N LEU A 115 -6.11 7.25 -10.68
CA LEU A 115 -7.10 8.25 -10.30
C LEU A 115 -6.60 9.11 -9.14
N LEU A 116 -6.06 8.52 -8.08
CA LEU A 116 -5.51 9.26 -6.95
C LEU A 116 -4.33 10.15 -7.35
N ALA A 117 -3.43 9.63 -8.19
CA ALA A 117 -2.31 10.41 -8.72
C ALA A 117 -2.81 11.61 -9.53
N GLY A 118 -3.83 11.41 -10.37
CA GLY A 118 -4.44 12.45 -11.17
C GLY A 118 -5.15 13.53 -10.33
N LEU A 119 -5.97 13.13 -9.36
CA LEU A 119 -6.71 14.06 -8.49
C LEU A 119 -5.79 14.90 -7.60
N LEU A 120 -4.75 14.27 -7.03
CA LEU A 120 -3.89 14.91 -6.05
C LEU A 120 -2.66 15.57 -6.66
N SER A 121 -2.37 15.33 -7.95
CA SER A 121 -1.11 15.74 -8.60
C SER A 121 0.13 15.27 -7.81
N THR A 122 0.03 14.09 -7.21
CA THR A 122 1.08 13.47 -6.39
C THR A 122 1.34 12.03 -6.82
N LEU A 123 2.44 11.43 -6.35
CA LEU A 123 2.63 9.99 -6.48
C LEU A 123 1.54 9.26 -5.69
N ALA A 124 0.88 8.30 -6.32
CA ALA A 124 0.06 7.31 -5.66
C ALA A 124 0.60 5.91 -5.97
N PHE A 125 0.46 5.01 -5.03
CA PHE A 125 0.76 3.59 -5.20
C PHE A 125 -0.30 2.80 -4.45
N THR A 126 -0.62 1.62 -4.98
CA THR A 126 -1.55 0.69 -4.36
C THR A 126 -0.81 -0.59 -4.01
N THR A 127 -1.32 -1.28 -3.00
CA THR A 127 -0.83 -2.61 -2.65
C THR A 127 -2.03 -3.51 -2.49
N ILE A 128 -1.95 -4.69 -3.08
CA ILE A 128 -2.94 -5.73 -2.86
C ILE A 128 -2.95 -6.04 -1.34
N PRO A 129 -4.10 -5.95 -0.66
CA PRO A 129 -4.19 -6.26 0.75
C PRO A 129 -3.65 -7.66 0.99
N ARG A 130 -2.71 -7.80 1.93
CA ARG A 130 -2.20 -9.10 2.35
C ARG A 130 -3.29 -9.79 3.19
N THR A 131 -4.21 -10.51 2.56
CA THR A 131 -4.99 -11.50 3.30
C THR A 131 -4.03 -12.57 3.82
N ALA A 132 -4.27 -13.04 5.05
CA ALA A 132 -3.58 -14.22 5.53
C ALA A 132 -3.83 -15.32 4.48
N PRO A 133 -2.79 -15.95 3.92
CA PRO A 133 -2.95 -16.78 2.74
C PRO A 133 -3.95 -17.89 3.05
N ALA A 134 -5.04 -17.90 2.31
CA ALA A 134 -6.14 -18.82 2.52
C ALA A 134 -5.64 -20.28 2.56
N PRO A 135 -6.22 -21.12 3.43
CA PRO A 135 -5.93 -22.54 3.42
C PRO A 135 -6.21 -23.15 2.04
N VAL A 136 -5.40 -24.14 1.65
CA VAL A 136 -5.68 -24.95 0.45
C VAL A 136 -7.00 -25.69 0.65
N LYS A 137 -7.93 -25.51 -0.28
CA LYS A 137 -9.23 -26.19 -0.33
C LYS A 137 -9.12 -27.56 -1.00
N SER A 138 -8.44 -27.63 -2.15
CA SER A 138 -8.23 -28.88 -2.87
C SER A 138 -7.03 -28.79 -3.81
N VAL A 139 -6.50 -29.96 -4.21
CA VAL A 139 -5.46 -30.09 -5.24
C VAL A 139 -5.88 -31.14 -6.26
N GLU A 140 -5.78 -30.78 -7.53
CA GLU A 140 -6.04 -31.69 -8.66
C GLU A 140 -4.77 -31.87 -9.49
N LEU A 141 -4.59 -33.07 -10.02
CA LEU A 141 -3.52 -33.40 -10.98
C LEU A 141 -4.19 -33.86 -12.28
N LEU A 142 -4.02 -33.10 -13.36
CA LEU A 142 -4.58 -33.42 -14.67
C LEU A 142 -3.47 -33.78 -15.65
N GLN A 143 -3.47 -35.02 -16.14
CA GLN A 143 -2.58 -35.42 -17.23
C GLN A 143 -3.08 -34.82 -18.54
N LEU A 144 -2.27 -33.96 -19.16
CA LEU A 144 -2.58 -33.34 -20.45
C LEU A 144 -2.00 -34.16 -21.60
N GLN A 145 -0.80 -34.71 -21.39
CA GLN A 145 -0.08 -35.58 -22.33
C GLN A 145 0.73 -36.60 -21.54
N GLU A 146 1.33 -37.58 -22.23
CA GLU A 146 2.11 -38.66 -21.62
C GLU A 146 3.20 -38.17 -20.64
N MET A 147 3.83 -37.03 -20.95
CA MET A 147 4.90 -36.41 -20.17
C MET A 147 4.54 -35.03 -19.63
N LEU A 148 3.25 -34.65 -19.66
CA LEU A 148 2.80 -33.30 -19.26
C LEU A 148 1.62 -33.40 -18.31
N VAL A 149 1.80 -32.90 -17.08
CA VAL A 149 0.76 -32.87 -16.04
C VAL A 149 0.55 -31.44 -15.57
N MET A 150 -0.70 -31.05 -15.37
CA MET A 150 -1.07 -29.79 -14.75
C MET A 150 -1.45 -30.01 -13.29
N VAL A 151 -0.79 -29.30 -12.38
CA VAL A 151 -1.19 -29.21 -10.97
C VAL A 151 -2.14 -28.03 -10.82
N ILE A 152 -3.31 -28.27 -10.26
CA ILE A 152 -4.26 -27.23 -9.89
C ILE A 152 -4.34 -27.17 -8.37
N VAL A 153 -4.13 -26.00 -7.78
CA VAL A 153 -4.32 -25.77 -6.33
C VAL A 153 -5.45 -24.75 -6.17
N VAL A 154 -6.50 -25.13 -5.44
CA VAL A 154 -7.65 -24.28 -5.15
C VAL A 154 -7.56 -23.83 -3.70
N LEU A 155 -7.69 -22.52 -3.43
CA LEU A 155 -7.77 -21.97 -2.08
C LEU A 155 -9.22 -21.75 -1.64
N GLN A 156 -9.44 -21.58 -0.33
CA GLN A 156 -10.78 -21.31 0.23
C GLN A 156 -11.38 -19.97 -0.24
N GLU A 157 -10.56 -18.99 -0.63
CA GLU A 157 -10.97 -17.66 -1.13
C GLU A 157 -11.22 -17.62 -2.65
N ALA A 158 -11.59 -18.76 -3.25
CA ALA A 158 -11.87 -18.91 -4.69
C ALA A 158 -10.69 -18.67 -5.65
N SER A 159 -9.47 -18.43 -5.16
CA SER A 159 -8.27 -18.41 -6.00
C SER A 159 -7.91 -19.81 -6.50
N VAL A 160 -7.58 -19.92 -7.79
CA VAL A 160 -7.18 -21.17 -8.43
C VAL A 160 -5.82 -20.97 -9.11
N TYR A 161 -4.86 -21.83 -8.78
CA TYR A 161 -3.53 -21.82 -9.38
C TYR A 161 -3.31 -23.03 -10.24
N LYS A 162 -2.60 -22.85 -11.36
CA LYS A 162 -2.32 -23.90 -12.34
C LYS A 162 -0.84 -23.85 -12.70
N GLN A 163 -0.17 -25.00 -12.65
CA GLN A 163 1.22 -25.10 -13.06
C GLN A 163 1.43 -26.33 -13.94
N LEU A 164 2.09 -26.13 -15.08
CA LEU A 164 2.48 -27.21 -15.97
C LEU A 164 3.80 -27.83 -15.52
N ILE A 165 3.82 -29.15 -15.47
CA ILE A 165 4.99 -29.96 -15.11
C ILE A 165 5.31 -30.88 -16.26
N ARG A 166 6.53 -30.76 -16.77
CA ARG A 166 7.12 -31.72 -17.69
C ARG A 166 7.75 -32.85 -16.88
N LEU A 167 7.37 -34.07 -17.22
CA LEU A 167 7.89 -35.29 -16.61
C LEU A 167 9.01 -35.85 -17.47
N ASP A 168 9.97 -36.52 -16.83
CA ASP A 168 11.13 -37.13 -17.51
C ASP A 168 10.82 -38.57 -17.97
N THR A 169 9.75 -39.15 -17.45
CA THR A 169 9.27 -40.50 -17.76
C THR A 169 7.74 -40.50 -17.75
N SER A 170 7.13 -41.37 -18.55
CA SER A 170 5.67 -41.48 -18.58
C SER A 170 5.17 -41.98 -17.23
N VAL A 171 4.01 -41.48 -16.83
CA VAL A 171 3.37 -41.85 -15.57
C VAL A 171 1.98 -42.39 -15.86
N THR A 172 1.61 -43.41 -15.10
CA THR A 172 0.28 -44.02 -15.17
C THR A 172 -0.72 -43.19 -14.38
N ASN A 173 -2.01 -43.28 -14.76
CA ASN A 173 -3.10 -42.65 -14.00
C ASN A 173 -3.11 -43.08 -12.52
N SER A 174 -2.74 -44.34 -12.22
CA SER A 174 -2.64 -44.83 -10.84
C SER A 174 -1.57 -44.11 -10.03
N GLN A 175 -0.41 -43.81 -10.63
CA GLN A 175 0.65 -43.04 -9.99
C GLN A 175 0.24 -41.58 -9.77
N ILE A 176 -0.49 -40.98 -10.72
CA ILE A 176 -1.04 -39.63 -10.58
C ILE A 176 -2.05 -39.58 -9.43
N GLU A 177 -3.00 -40.51 -9.37
CA GLU A 177 -3.98 -40.57 -8.28
C GLU A 177 -3.33 -40.79 -6.92
N HIS A 178 -2.33 -41.68 -6.83
CA HIS A 178 -1.58 -41.88 -5.60
C HIS A 178 -0.88 -40.59 -5.15
N ALA A 179 -0.24 -39.88 -6.08
CA ALA A 179 0.43 -38.63 -5.78
C ALA A 179 -0.56 -37.51 -5.40
N ARG A 180 -1.72 -37.43 -6.05
CA ARG A 180 -2.80 -36.48 -5.72
C ARG A 180 -3.29 -36.67 -4.28
N ASN A 181 -3.55 -37.91 -3.88
CA ASN A 181 -4.00 -38.24 -2.52
C ASN A 181 -2.95 -37.85 -1.48
N ARG A 182 -1.68 -38.18 -1.74
CA ARG A 182 -0.55 -37.80 -0.86
C ARG A 182 -0.36 -36.29 -0.76
N LEU A 183 -0.46 -35.57 -1.87
CA LEU A 183 -0.43 -34.10 -1.84
C LEU A 183 -1.61 -33.60 -1.00
N SER A 184 -2.83 -34.04 -1.30
CA SER A 184 -4.03 -33.58 -0.60
C SER A 184 -3.91 -33.75 0.92
N GLU A 185 -3.43 -34.90 1.39
CA GLU A 185 -3.16 -35.15 2.82
C GLU A 185 -2.12 -34.19 3.42
N ALA A 186 -1.09 -33.83 2.65
CA ALA A 186 0.00 -32.98 3.13
C ALA A 186 -0.37 -31.48 3.19
N ILE A 187 -1.17 -31.00 2.23
CA ILE A 187 -1.37 -29.55 1.99
C ILE A 187 -2.80 -29.04 2.14
N VAL A 188 -3.85 -29.87 2.04
CA VAL A 188 -5.23 -29.40 2.24
C VAL A 188 -5.41 -28.89 3.68
N GLY A 189 -6.08 -27.76 3.84
CA GLY A 189 -6.26 -27.06 5.12
C GLY A 189 -5.02 -26.32 5.62
N VAL A 190 -3.88 -26.38 4.91
CA VAL A 190 -2.67 -25.66 5.28
C VAL A 190 -2.68 -24.26 4.62
N PRO A 191 -2.41 -23.19 5.38
CA PRO A 191 -2.22 -21.85 4.80
C PRO A 191 -1.10 -21.86 3.76
N ALA A 192 -1.30 -21.17 2.63
CA ALA A 192 -0.38 -21.28 1.48
C ALA A 192 1.07 -20.85 1.80
N ASN A 193 1.28 -19.92 2.75
CA ASN A 193 2.62 -19.54 3.23
C ASN A 193 3.37 -20.63 3.99
N SER A 194 2.66 -21.62 4.52
CA SER A 194 3.22 -22.70 5.32
C SER A 194 3.49 -23.96 4.50
N LEU A 195 3.19 -23.93 3.19
CA LEU A 195 3.39 -25.06 2.29
C LEU A 195 4.85 -25.48 2.26
N ALA A 196 5.80 -24.55 2.09
CA ALA A 196 7.23 -24.89 2.04
C ALA A 196 7.72 -25.64 3.30
N ALA A 197 7.16 -25.35 4.48
CA ALA A 197 7.50 -26.04 5.73
C ALA A 197 6.97 -27.48 5.78
N ARG A 198 6.00 -27.85 4.93
CA ARG A 198 5.46 -29.22 4.82
C ARG A 198 6.27 -30.13 3.91
N ALA A 199 7.36 -29.63 3.34
CA ALA A 199 8.31 -30.38 2.51
C ALA A 199 8.69 -31.75 3.11
N GLY A 200 8.92 -31.82 4.43
CA GLY A 200 9.29 -33.07 5.11
C GLY A 200 8.18 -34.11 5.25
N ARG A 201 6.93 -33.77 4.92
CA ARG A 201 5.77 -34.68 5.00
C ARG A 201 5.44 -35.35 3.67
N VAL A 202 6.10 -34.95 2.59
CA VAL A 202 5.89 -35.53 1.25
C VAL A 202 7.03 -36.50 0.96
N GLY A 203 6.69 -37.65 0.38
CA GLY A 203 7.67 -38.66 -0.05
C GLY A 203 8.61 -38.16 -1.14
N ALA A 204 9.54 -39.03 -1.56
CA ALA A 204 10.51 -38.72 -2.62
C ALA A 204 9.93 -38.96 -4.03
N GLY A 205 10.67 -38.53 -5.06
CA GLY A 205 10.35 -38.82 -6.46
C GLY A 205 9.20 -37.97 -7.01
N LEU A 206 8.19 -38.63 -7.58
CA LEU A 206 7.09 -37.96 -8.30
C LEU A 206 6.22 -37.09 -7.36
N GLU A 207 5.93 -37.57 -6.15
CA GLU A 207 5.18 -36.83 -5.13
C GLU A 207 5.90 -35.52 -4.77
N ARG A 208 7.22 -35.60 -4.61
CA ARG A 208 8.05 -34.43 -4.31
C ARG A 208 8.00 -33.39 -5.42
N ARG A 209 8.11 -33.83 -6.68
CA ARG A 209 8.03 -32.94 -7.85
C ARG A 209 6.70 -32.19 -7.91
N PHE A 210 5.58 -32.89 -7.69
CA PHE A 210 4.27 -32.25 -7.69
C PHE A 210 4.13 -31.25 -6.55
N PHE A 211 4.61 -31.60 -5.36
CA PHE A 211 4.61 -30.71 -4.20
C PHE A 211 5.49 -29.46 -4.42
N ASP A 212 6.74 -29.63 -4.86
CA ASP A 212 7.64 -28.51 -5.14
C ASP A 212 7.07 -27.61 -6.23
N SER A 213 6.35 -28.17 -7.20
CA SER A 213 5.65 -27.39 -8.23
C SER A 213 4.44 -26.63 -7.70
N ALA A 214 3.67 -27.20 -6.76
CA ALA A 214 2.61 -26.50 -6.06
C ALA A 214 3.16 -25.33 -5.22
N VAL A 215 4.29 -25.56 -4.53
CA VAL A 215 5.01 -24.51 -3.78
C VAL A 215 5.55 -23.45 -4.73
N ALA A 216 6.13 -23.84 -5.87
CA ALA A 216 6.65 -22.91 -6.87
C ALA A 216 5.55 -22.06 -7.50
N ALA A 217 4.37 -22.64 -7.77
CA ALA A 217 3.20 -21.92 -8.24
C ALA A 217 2.77 -20.83 -7.23
N TRP A 218 2.77 -21.16 -5.93
CA TRP A 218 2.52 -20.19 -4.88
C TRP A 218 3.63 -19.12 -4.76
N MET A 219 4.91 -19.50 -4.85
CA MET A 219 6.02 -18.54 -4.79
C MET A 219 6.04 -17.60 -6.00
N ALA A 220 5.67 -18.07 -7.19
CA ALA A 220 5.54 -17.24 -8.37
C ALA A 220 4.45 -16.17 -8.20
N LEU A 221 3.35 -16.51 -7.53
CA LEU A 221 2.32 -15.54 -7.13
C LEU A 221 2.86 -14.45 -6.21
N ARG A 222 3.70 -14.82 -5.24
CA ARG A 222 4.34 -13.86 -4.32
C ARG A 222 5.26 -12.88 -5.05
N ARG A 223 5.81 -13.27 -6.20
CA ARG A 223 6.61 -12.40 -7.08
C ARG A 223 5.77 -11.61 -8.08
N GLY A 224 4.49 -11.94 -8.24
CA GLY A 224 3.52 -11.25 -9.09
C GLY A 224 2.96 -9.96 -8.50
N ILE A 225 3.62 -9.37 -7.49
CA ILE A 225 3.41 -7.95 -7.23
C ILE A 225 4.03 -7.23 -8.43
N GLN A 226 3.23 -7.00 -9.47
CA GLN A 226 3.46 -5.86 -10.34
C GLN A 226 3.43 -4.64 -9.43
N LEU A 227 4.61 -4.19 -9.03
CA LEU A 227 4.80 -2.81 -8.64
C LEU A 227 4.70 -2.02 -9.94
N ASP A 228 3.47 -1.83 -10.41
CA ASP A 228 3.20 -0.90 -11.48
C ASP A 228 3.38 0.49 -10.89
N TYR A 229 4.61 0.99 -11.00
CA TYR A 229 4.89 2.38 -10.72
C TYR A 229 4.22 3.20 -11.80
N VAL A 230 3.00 3.68 -11.53
CA VAL A 230 2.40 4.73 -12.32
C VAL A 230 3.16 6.02 -12.00
N PHE A 231 4.17 6.29 -12.83
CA PHE A 231 4.83 7.60 -12.87
C PHE A 231 3.92 8.58 -13.59
N CYS A 232 3.68 9.77 -13.03
CA CYS A 232 3.64 11.00 -13.84
C CYS A 232 3.68 12.34 -13.06
N ASN A 233 4.40 13.26 -13.71
CA ASN A 233 4.59 14.70 -13.55
C ASN A 233 5.03 15.26 -12.19
N LEU A 234 6.33 15.16 -11.93
CA LEU A 234 6.99 15.81 -10.80
C LEU A 234 7.19 17.29 -11.13
N GLY A 235 6.56 18.18 -10.36
CA GLY A 235 6.65 19.64 -10.44
C GLY A 235 8.05 20.21 -10.15
N GLY A 236 9.07 19.74 -10.86
CA GLY A 236 10.48 20.13 -10.77
C GLY A 236 11.36 19.17 -9.97
N ASN A 237 12.68 19.40 -10.06
CA ASN A 237 13.75 18.53 -9.54
C ASN A 237 13.73 18.26 -8.02
N ALA A 238 13.04 19.10 -7.23
CA ALA A 238 12.92 18.92 -5.79
C ALA A 238 11.88 17.84 -5.43
N TYR A 239 10.74 17.85 -6.12
CA TYR A 239 9.69 16.83 -5.99
C TYR A 239 10.20 15.47 -6.45
N GLU A 240 10.99 15.43 -7.53
CA GLU A 240 11.61 14.21 -8.03
C GLU A 240 12.50 13.52 -6.99
N ARG A 241 13.40 14.27 -6.35
CA ARG A 241 14.27 13.70 -5.30
C ARG A 241 13.50 13.17 -4.10
N MET A 242 12.50 13.92 -3.65
CA MET A 242 11.68 13.51 -2.50
C MET A 242 10.87 12.24 -2.82
N VAL A 243 10.29 12.16 -4.02
CA VAL A 243 9.56 10.98 -4.47
C VAL A 243 10.49 9.77 -4.61
N VAL A 244 11.68 9.93 -5.20
CA VAL A 244 12.66 8.83 -5.28
C VAL A 244 13.08 8.33 -3.90
N GLU A 245 13.27 9.23 -2.93
CA GLU A 245 13.67 8.86 -1.57
C GLU A 245 12.54 8.13 -0.83
N VAL A 246 11.29 8.58 -0.96
CA VAL A 246 10.10 7.91 -0.40
C VAL A 246 9.87 6.56 -1.07
N THR A 247 9.91 6.49 -2.40
CA THR A 247 9.75 5.25 -3.16
C THR A 247 10.83 4.25 -2.81
N LYS A 248 12.08 4.69 -2.62
CA LYS A 248 13.17 3.82 -2.16
C LYS A 248 12.91 3.28 -0.76
N VAL A 249 12.46 4.10 0.18
CA VAL A 249 12.12 3.63 1.54
C VAL A 249 10.94 2.65 1.51
N LEU A 250 9.92 2.92 0.71
CA LEU A 250 8.76 2.03 0.55
C LEU A 250 9.17 0.72 -0.11
N ALA A 251 9.95 0.77 -1.19
CA ALA A 251 10.52 -0.41 -1.82
C ALA A 251 11.36 -1.19 -0.78
N ASP A 252 12.34 -0.59 -0.13
CA ASP A 252 13.21 -1.31 0.81
C ASP A 252 12.44 -1.90 2.01
N ARG A 253 11.43 -1.19 2.54
CA ARG A 253 10.67 -1.64 3.72
C ARG A 253 9.48 -2.55 3.40
N TRP A 254 8.90 -2.48 2.21
CA TRP A 254 7.70 -3.24 1.83
C TRP A 254 7.97 -4.31 0.77
N SER A 255 9.03 -4.19 -0.04
CA SER A 255 9.43 -5.20 -1.03
C SER A 255 10.05 -6.45 -0.40
N TYR A 256 10.53 -6.35 0.85
CA TYR A 256 11.01 -7.49 1.61
C TYR A 256 10.02 -7.85 2.71
N GLY A 257 9.47 -9.06 2.61
CA GLY A 257 8.98 -9.82 3.76
C GLY A 257 9.95 -10.95 4.01
#